data_AF-A0A7H0GW60-F1
#
_entry.id   AF-A0A7H0GW60-F1
#
_cell.length_a   1.000
_cell.length_b   1.000
_cell.length_c   1.000
_cell.angle_alpha   90.00
_cell.angle_beta   90.00
_cell.angle_gamma   90.00
#
_symmetry.space_group_name_H-M   'P 1'
#
loop_
_entity.id
_entity.type
_entity.pdbx_description
1 polymer ?
#
loop_
_entity_poly.entity_id
_entity_poly.type
_entity_poly.pdbx_seq_one_letter_code
_entity_poly.pdbx_strand_id
1 'polypeptide(L)'
;MGPEIREGLGVIRTQELLAARRTDGGRQFFTRANDFGFSKTPEETFTIWDREQVLADMVWVIRQRRPDVLITRFSPQPSGTHGHHTASAQLALDAFDAAGDPKRFPEQLQYVQAWQPKRLFWNTSSFFIQPGQKFDATGKIVVDAGSYNALLGKSYGEIAATSRSQHKSQGFGSAATRGEAIEYLEPLKGEKAQKDLLEGVDLSWNRIKGGAPVGKLVSQAIKEFDPANPAASVAGLLKVREALLKAPDDGFWKKEKQEQVEQLIKACLGLYLEATAAEATTSPGQPVTVTVEAINRSAVPVTWVGTGLIAYQRDTTLNKPLVVNELNRVRLRFQVSSQVEASQPYWLRLPGTVGMYTVPEKLLVAESSSTALLGPVTGQRIVPAGGKKSLLPC
;
A
#
# COMPACT_ATOMS: atom_id res chain seq x y z
N MET A 1 12.03 28.38 -2.22
CA MET A 1 11.36 27.77 -3.40
C MET A 1 12.42 27.64 -4.47
N GLY A 2 12.74 26.42 -4.90
CA GLY A 2 13.68 26.14 -5.99
C GLY A 2 13.01 26.29 -7.37
N PRO A 3 13.75 26.03 -8.47
CA PRO A 3 13.22 26.12 -9.84
C PRO A 3 12.13 25.10 -10.17
N GLU A 4 11.89 24.10 -9.32
CA GLU A 4 11.02 22.95 -9.58
C GLU A 4 9.52 23.24 -9.40
N ILE A 5 9.03 24.46 -9.59
CA ILE A 5 7.62 24.82 -9.36
C ILE A 5 6.68 23.95 -10.23
N ARG A 6 5.44 23.68 -9.75
CA ARG A 6 4.41 22.83 -10.38
C ARG A 6 4.82 21.36 -10.50
N GLU A 7 5.01 20.84 -11.70
CA GLU A 7 5.14 19.41 -11.96
C GLU A 7 6.38 18.82 -11.28
N GLY A 8 7.50 19.54 -11.30
CA GLY A 8 8.74 19.14 -10.62
C GLY A 8 8.54 18.97 -9.11
N LEU A 9 7.83 19.91 -8.48
CA LEU A 9 7.51 19.90 -7.06
C LEU A 9 6.51 18.78 -6.74
N GLY A 10 5.57 18.51 -7.64
CA GLY A 10 4.68 17.35 -7.55
C GLY A 10 5.44 16.03 -7.51
N VAL A 11 6.47 15.87 -8.35
CA VAL A 11 7.34 14.69 -8.34
C VAL A 11 8.12 14.58 -7.03
N ILE A 12 8.72 15.68 -6.56
CA ILE A 12 9.44 15.71 -5.27
C ILE A 12 8.50 15.30 -4.13
N ARG A 13 7.35 15.94 -4.00
CA ARG A 13 6.38 15.67 -2.93
C ARG A 13 5.79 14.27 -3.00
N THR A 14 5.66 13.70 -4.20
CA THR A 14 5.28 12.29 -4.37
C THR A 14 6.34 11.37 -3.75
N GLN A 15 7.62 11.61 -4.02
CA GLN A 15 8.70 10.82 -3.42
C GLN A 15 8.82 11.01 -1.91
N GLU A 16 8.60 12.23 -1.41
CA GLU A 16 8.54 12.51 0.04
C GLU A 16 7.41 11.76 0.71
N LEU A 17 6.21 11.75 0.12
CA LEU A 17 5.06 11.00 0.62
C LEU A 17 5.29 9.49 0.58
N LEU A 18 5.89 8.96 -0.49
CA LEU A 18 6.26 7.54 -0.57
C LEU A 18 7.34 7.17 0.46
N ALA A 19 8.28 8.07 0.76
CA ALA A 19 9.23 7.89 1.84
C ALA A 19 8.57 7.88 3.23
N ALA A 20 7.60 8.78 3.45
CA ALA A 20 6.78 8.80 4.66
C ALA A 20 6.06 7.45 4.85
N ARG A 21 5.46 6.93 3.77
CA ARG A 21 4.78 5.62 3.76
C ARG A 21 5.69 4.42 4.00
N ARG A 22 6.94 4.46 3.53
CA ARG A 22 7.94 3.44 3.90
C ARG A 22 8.25 3.41 5.40
N THR A 23 7.97 4.50 6.12
CA THR A 23 8.19 4.60 7.56
C THR A 23 7.00 4.09 8.37
N ASP A 24 5.78 4.50 7.99
CA ASP A 24 4.56 4.15 8.73
C ASP A 24 3.85 2.88 8.22
N GLY A 25 4.28 2.33 7.07
CA GLY A 25 3.74 1.12 6.48
C GLY A 25 2.43 1.33 5.69
N GLY A 26 1.95 2.56 5.57
CA GLY A 26 0.73 2.86 4.80
C GLY A 26 0.93 2.65 3.29
N ARG A 27 -0.15 2.30 2.59
CA ARG A 27 -0.18 2.22 1.12
C ARG A 27 -0.78 3.50 0.56
N GLN A 28 -0.07 4.16 -0.35
CA GLN A 28 -0.52 5.42 -0.97
C GLN A 28 -1.19 5.16 -2.32
N PHE A 29 -2.31 5.80 -2.54
CA PHE A 29 -2.99 5.90 -3.84
C PHE A 29 -3.23 7.38 -4.14
N PHE A 30 -3.25 7.72 -5.42
CA PHE A 30 -3.45 9.10 -5.88
C PHE A 30 -4.64 9.13 -6.84
N THR A 31 -5.49 10.13 -6.70
CA THR A 31 -6.43 10.48 -7.75
C THR A 31 -5.69 11.24 -8.85
N ARG A 32 -6.33 11.42 -10.00
CA ARG A 32 -5.79 12.27 -11.07
C ARG A 32 -5.98 13.77 -10.83
N ALA A 33 -6.48 14.18 -9.66
CA ALA A 33 -6.67 15.58 -9.32
C ALA A 33 -5.31 16.28 -9.18
N ASN A 34 -5.15 17.41 -9.86
CA ASN A 34 -3.96 18.26 -9.77
C ASN A 34 -4.19 19.38 -8.75
N ASP A 35 -3.16 19.66 -7.94
CA ASP A 35 -3.16 20.82 -7.04
C ASP A 35 -2.90 22.09 -7.87
N PHE A 36 -3.95 22.89 -8.05
CA PHE A 36 -3.89 24.15 -8.80
C PHE A 36 -3.62 25.37 -7.89
N GLY A 37 -3.34 25.16 -6.61
CA GLY A 37 -3.04 26.22 -5.64
C GLY A 37 -4.13 26.42 -4.60
N PHE A 38 -4.36 27.68 -4.19
CA PHE A 38 -5.33 27.97 -3.13
C PHE A 38 -6.75 28.08 -3.70
N SER A 39 -7.71 27.33 -3.14
CA SER A 39 -9.14 27.53 -3.33
C SER A 39 -9.80 27.86 -1.98
N LYS A 40 -10.83 28.72 -1.99
CA LYS A 40 -11.56 29.10 -0.77
C LYS A 40 -12.69 28.14 -0.45
N THR A 41 -13.36 27.63 -1.47
CA THR A 41 -14.57 26.80 -1.30
C THR A 41 -14.49 25.51 -2.10
N PRO A 42 -15.22 24.45 -1.71
CA PRO A 42 -15.30 23.23 -2.50
C PRO A 42 -15.96 23.48 -3.87
N GLU A 43 -16.92 24.42 -3.98
CA GLU A 43 -17.57 24.76 -5.25
C GLU A 43 -16.56 25.32 -6.25
N GLU A 44 -15.69 26.24 -5.82
CA GLU A 44 -14.59 26.75 -6.63
C GLU A 44 -13.68 25.60 -7.07
N THR A 45 -13.37 24.68 -6.15
CA THR A 45 -12.54 23.50 -6.43
C THR A 45 -13.16 22.64 -7.53
N PHE A 46 -14.46 22.40 -7.50
CA PHE A 46 -15.17 21.61 -8.51
C PHE A 46 -15.43 22.35 -9.82
N THR A 47 -15.09 23.64 -9.95
CA THR A 47 -15.02 24.29 -11.27
C THR A 47 -13.73 23.94 -12.03
N ILE A 48 -12.71 23.47 -11.31
CA ILE A 48 -11.38 23.14 -11.86
C ILE A 48 -11.14 21.63 -11.86
N TRP A 49 -11.51 20.93 -10.79
CA TRP A 49 -11.53 19.47 -10.74
C TRP A 49 -12.79 18.91 -11.39
N ASP A 50 -12.60 17.88 -12.21
CA ASP A 50 -13.72 17.05 -12.65
C ASP A 50 -14.14 16.13 -11.49
N ARG A 51 -15.25 16.48 -10.84
CA ARG A 51 -15.78 15.76 -9.67
C ARG A 51 -16.00 14.27 -9.95
N GLU A 52 -16.57 13.92 -11.10
CA GLU A 52 -16.90 12.51 -11.41
C GLU A 52 -15.65 11.69 -11.69
N GLN A 53 -14.64 12.25 -12.35
CA GLN A 53 -13.38 11.56 -12.55
C GLN A 53 -12.62 11.31 -11.24
N VAL A 54 -12.56 12.31 -10.35
CA VAL A 54 -11.92 12.12 -9.03
C VAL A 54 -12.70 11.11 -8.17
N LEU A 55 -14.03 11.16 -8.24
CA LEU A 55 -14.90 10.19 -7.57
C LEU A 55 -14.66 8.77 -8.10
N ALA A 56 -14.53 8.60 -9.42
CA ALA A 56 -14.24 7.31 -10.05
C ALA A 56 -12.91 6.70 -9.53
N ASP A 57 -11.86 7.52 -9.41
CA ASP A 57 -10.56 7.10 -8.87
C ASP A 57 -10.67 6.63 -7.40
N MET A 58 -11.46 7.34 -6.58
CA MET A 58 -11.69 6.96 -5.18
C MET A 58 -12.49 5.66 -5.06
N VAL A 59 -13.56 5.51 -5.85
CA VAL A 59 -14.38 4.29 -5.90
C VAL A 59 -13.54 3.09 -6.36
N TRP A 60 -12.67 3.27 -7.34
CA TRP A 60 -11.74 2.25 -7.81
C TRP A 60 -10.87 1.71 -6.67
N VAL A 61 -10.23 2.59 -5.90
CA VAL A 61 -9.39 2.19 -4.76
C VAL A 61 -10.20 1.49 -3.68
N ILE A 62 -11.40 1.97 -3.35
CA ILE A 62 -12.27 1.32 -2.36
C ILE A 62 -12.63 -0.11 -2.79
N ARG A 63 -13.05 -0.29 -4.05
CA ARG A 63 -13.41 -1.62 -4.59
C ARG A 63 -12.20 -2.55 -4.68
N GLN A 64 -11.03 -2.02 -5.04
CA GLN A 64 -9.80 -2.79 -5.12
C GLN A 64 -9.29 -3.22 -3.74
N ARG A 65 -9.38 -2.34 -2.74
CA ARG A 65 -8.75 -2.54 -1.41
C ARG A 65 -9.70 -3.01 -0.33
N ARG A 66 -11.01 -2.99 -0.61
CA ARG A 66 -12.10 -3.48 0.24
C ARG A 66 -11.98 -3.04 1.71
N PRO A 67 -11.81 -1.73 1.99
CA PRO A 67 -11.67 -1.25 3.37
C PRO A 67 -12.97 -1.41 4.14
N ASP A 68 -12.89 -1.89 5.38
CA ASP A 68 -14.04 -1.97 6.29
C ASP A 68 -14.43 -0.57 6.81
N VAL A 69 -13.47 0.33 6.99
CA VAL A 69 -13.67 1.69 7.53
C VAL A 69 -12.96 2.71 6.66
N LEU A 70 -13.64 3.83 6.39
CA LEU A 70 -13.06 5.02 5.77
C LEU A 70 -12.90 6.13 6.81
N ILE A 71 -11.82 6.91 6.69
CA ILE A 71 -11.58 8.09 7.53
C ILE A 71 -11.18 9.25 6.61
N THR A 72 -11.94 10.34 6.63
CA THR A 72 -11.49 11.61 6.06
C THR A 72 -10.78 12.44 7.12
N ARG A 73 -9.71 13.13 6.75
CA ARG A 73 -8.98 14.03 7.66
C ARG A 73 -9.71 15.36 7.88
N PHE A 74 -10.51 15.78 6.90
CA PHE A 74 -11.12 17.09 6.84
C PHE A 74 -12.63 17.01 6.91
N SER A 75 -13.24 18.13 7.33
CA SER A 75 -14.68 18.29 7.43
C SER A 75 -15.33 18.26 6.04
N PRO A 76 -16.47 17.58 5.86
CA PRO A 76 -17.28 17.69 4.63
C PRO A 76 -18.00 19.05 4.51
N GLN A 77 -17.97 19.86 5.57
CA GLN A 77 -18.49 21.22 5.62
C GLN A 77 -17.36 22.25 5.70
N PRO A 78 -17.51 23.45 5.11
CA PRO A 78 -16.51 24.52 5.22
C PRO A 78 -16.08 24.79 6.67
N SER A 79 -14.79 24.65 6.96
CA SER A 79 -14.24 24.77 8.31
C SER A 79 -13.02 25.68 8.40
N GLY A 80 -12.98 26.73 7.58
CA GLY A 80 -11.87 27.70 7.56
C GLY A 80 -10.56 27.18 6.96
N THR A 81 -10.57 25.99 6.35
CA THR A 81 -9.45 25.41 5.62
C THR A 81 -9.57 25.62 4.11
N HIS A 82 -8.57 25.20 3.33
CA HIS A 82 -8.60 25.26 1.87
C HIS A 82 -9.81 24.49 1.31
N GLY A 83 -10.38 24.98 0.20
CA GLY A 83 -11.52 24.35 -0.48
C GLY A 83 -11.27 22.91 -0.90
N HIS A 84 -10.02 22.59 -1.28
CA HIS A 84 -9.55 21.23 -1.56
C HIS A 84 -9.85 20.23 -0.43
N HIS A 85 -9.67 20.65 0.82
CA HIS A 85 -9.88 19.80 1.99
C HIS A 85 -11.36 19.40 2.11
N THR A 86 -12.25 20.38 2.05
CA THR A 86 -13.70 20.16 2.09
C THR A 86 -14.17 19.35 0.89
N ALA A 87 -13.68 19.67 -0.32
CA ALA A 87 -14.00 18.94 -1.55
C ALA A 87 -13.62 17.45 -1.45
N SER A 88 -12.43 17.15 -0.92
CA SER A 88 -11.98 15.77 -0.71
C SER A 88 -12.85 15.00 0.29
N ALA A 89 -13.33 15.67 1.34
CA ALA A 89 -14.21 15.06 2.34
C ALA A 89 -15.64 14.82 1.79
N GLN A 90 -16.14 15.74 0.95
CA GLN A 90 -17.41 15.55 0.23
C GLN A 90 -17.32 14.38 -0.75
N LEU A 91 -16.22 14.28 -1.50
CA LEU A 91 -15.96 13.13 -2.38
C LEU A 91 -15.85 11.82 -1.60
N ALA A 92 -15.32 11.83 -0.36
CA ALA A 92 -15.31 10.63 0.49
C ALA A 92 -16.72 10.15 0.86
N LEU A 93 -17.65 11.09 1.10
CA LEU A 93 -19.08 10.76 1.33
C LEU A 93 -19.70 10.14 0.08
N ASP A 94 -19.44 10.71 -1.09
CA ASP A 94 -19.97 10.20 -2.37
C ASP A 94 -19.37 8.83 -2.71
N ALA A 95 -18.07 8.65 -2.49
CA ALA A 95 -17.35 7.41 -2.76
C ALA A 95 -17.81 6.27 -1.85
N PHE A 96 -18.18 6.58 -0.60
CA PHE A 96 -18.76 5.60 0.33
C PHE A 96 -20.06 4.98 -0.23
N ASP A 97 -20.93 5.78 -0.85
CA ASP A 97 -22.17 5.29 -1.44
C ASP A 97 -21.92 4.61 -2.80
N ALA A 98 -21.10 5.25 -3.66
CA ALA A 98 -20.87 4.78 -5.02
C ALA A 98 -20.05 3.48 -5.08
N ALA A 99 -19.19 3.21 -4.10
CA ALA A 99 -18.38 1.99 -4.09
C ALA A 99 -19.22 0.71 -3.95
N GLY A 100 -20.30 0.76 -3.17
CA GLY A 100 -21.24 -0.34 -2.98
C GLY A 100 -22.30 -0.47 -4.09
N ASP A 101 -22.53 0.57 -4.89
CA ASP A 101 -23.52 0.56 -5.96
C ASP A 101 -22.94 0.05 -7.29
N PRO A 102 -23.35 -1.13 -7.81
CA PRO A 102 -22.86 -1.65 -9.08
C PRO A 102 -23.30 -0.84 -10.31
N LYS A 103 -24.24 0.12 -10.17
CA LYS A 103 -24.65 1.01 -11.26
C LYS A 103 -23.74 2.23 -11.39
N ARG A 104 -22.95 2.56 -10.37
CA ARG A 104 -21.93 3.62 -10.43
C ARG A 104 -20.61 3.06 -10.94
N PHE A 105 -20.05 3.69 -11.96
CA PHE A 105 -18.81 3.26 -12.61
C PHE A 105 -18.82 1.76 -12.99
N PRO A 106 -19.84 1.27 -13.73
CA PRO A 106 -19.99 -0.15 -14.07
C PRO A 106 -18.82 -0.69 -14.91
N GLU A 107 -18.14 0.18 -15.65
CA GLU A 107 -16.93 -0.16 -16.41
C GLU A 107 -15.80 -0.68 -15.51
N GLN A 108 -15.75 -0.33 -14.23
CA GLN A 108 -14.74 -0.84 -13.30
C GLN A 108 -15.00 -2.32 -12.93
N LEU A 109 -16.25 -2.79 -13.05
CA LEU A 109 -16.66 -4.11 -12.58
C LEU A 109 -16.13 -5.27 -13.42
N GLN A 110 -15.49 -4.96 -14.55
CA GLN A 110 -14.71 -5.93 -15.32
C GLN A 110 -13.41 -6.35 -14.58
N TYR A 111 -12.94 -5.55 -13.61
CA TYR A 111 -11.69 -5.77 -12.86
C TYR A 111 -11.88 -5.95 -11.35
N VAL A 112 -12.88 -5.29 -10.78
CA VAL A 112 -13.15 -5.26 -9.34
C VAL A 112 -14.61 -5.59 -9.05
N GLN A 113 -14.93 -5.85 -7.79
CA GLN A 113 -16.31 -6.05 -7.35
C GLN A 113 -16.78 -4.81 -6.59
N ALA A 114 -18.09 -4.53 -6.62
CA ALA A 114 -18.68 -3.54 -5.73
C ALA A 114 -18.36 -3.90 -4.27
N TRP A 115 -18.04 -2.88 -3.49
CA TRP A 115 -17.67 -3.05 -2.09
C TRP A 115 -18.24 -1.90 -1.29
N GLN A 116 -19.06 -2.22 -0.28
CA GLN A 116 -19.61 -1.26 0.65
C GLN A 116 -18.74 -1.24 1.91
N PRO A 117 -17.98 -0.16 2.18
CA PRO A 117 -17.37 0.02 3.49
C PRO A 117 -18.45 0.07 4.56
N LYS A 118 -18.12 -0.42 5.75
CA LYS A 118 -19.08 -0.54 6.85
C LYS A 118 -19.46 0.83 7.43
N ARG A 119 -18.49 1.76 7.43
CA ARG A 119 -18.66 3.11 7.97
C ARG A 119 -17.60 4.09 7.48
N LEU A 120 -17.93 5.38 7.60
CA LEU A 120 -17.06 6.50 7.30
C LEU A 120 -17.06 7.48 8.47
N PHE A 121 -15.86 7.91 8.87
CA PHE A 121 -15.65 8.91 9.92
C PHE A 121 -14.90 10.14 9.42
N TRP A 122 -15.06 11.25 10.13
CA TRP A 122 -14.16 12.39 10.07
C TRP A 122 -13.22 12.39 11.28
N ASN A 123 -11.90 12.37 11.03
CA ASN A 123 -10.92 12.60 12.08
C ASN A 123 -10.82 14.10 12.41
N THR A 124 -11.25 14.47 13.61
CA THR A 124 -11.37 15.84 14.10
C THR A 124 -10.66 16.02 15.45
N SER A 125 -10.43 17.27 15.83
CA SER A 125 -9.81 17.64 17.11
C SER A 125 -10.15 19.09 17.46
N SER A 126 -9.82 19.51 18.68
CA SER A 126 -9.98 20.89 19.14
C SER A 126 -9.25 21.91 18.27
N PHE A 127 -8.22 21.49 17.50
CA PHE A 127 -7.50 22.34 16.57
C PHE A 127 -8.38 22.88 15.42
N PHE A 128 -9.45 22.18 15.07
CA PHE A 128 -10.37 22.57 13.99
C PHE A 128 -11.52 23.47 14.47
N ILE A 129 -11.54 23.81 15.76
CA ILE A 129 -12.64 24.58 16.35
C ILE A 129 -12.32 26.06 16.34
N GLN A 130 -13.35 26.85 15.99
CA GLN A 130 -13.23 28.31 15.96
C GLN A 130 -12.99 28.89 17.36
N PRO A 131 -12.26 30.02 17.48
CA PRO A 131 -12.09 30.70 18.74
C PRO A 131 -13.44 30.95 19.45
N GLY A 132 -13.53 30.55 20.73
CA GLY A 132 -14.73 30.72 21.56
C GLY A 132 -15.72 29.54 21.55
N GLN A 133 -15.52 28.53 20.70
CA GLN A 133 -16.32 27.29 20.73
C GLN A 133 -15.66 26.21 21.60
N LYS A 134 -16.48 25.36 22.23
CA LYS A 134 -16.01 24.19 22.99
C LYS A 134 -15.97 22.95 22.10
N PHE A 135 -14.94 22.13 22.27
CA PHE A 135 -14.88 20.82 21.62
C PHE A 135 -15.89 19.87 22.23
N ASP A 136 -16.87 19.47 21.41
CA ASP A 136 -17.83 18.46 21.79
C ASP A 136 -17.33 17.07 21.36
N ALA A 137 -16.92 16.26 22.33
CA ALA A 137 -16.52 14.87 22.12
C ALA A 137 -17.72 13.90 22.10
N THR A 138 -18.94 14.37 22.35
CA THR A 138 -20.12 13.52 22.49
C THR A 138 -20.39 12.74 21.21
N GLY A 139 -20.55 11.42 21.34
CA GLY A 139 -20.83 10.52 20.23
C GLY A 139 -19.66 10.27 19.27
N LYS A 140 -18.46 10.81 19.54
CA LYS A 140 -17.25 10.54 18.77
C LYS A 140 -16.52 9.32 19.32
N ILE A 141 -15.89 8.53 18.44
CA ILE A 141 -14.97 7.47 18.85
C ILE A 141 -13.66 8.12 19.27
N VAL A 142 -13.12 7.68 20.41
CA VAL A 142 -11.85 8.17 20.98
C VAL A 142 -10.78 7.13 20.73
N VAL A 143 -9.66 7.53 20.13
CA VAL A 143 -8.53 6.65 19.82
C VAL A 143 -7.25 7.26 20.38
N ASP A 144 -6.49 6.50 21.18
CA ASP A 144 -5.13 6.89 21.52
C ASP A 144 -4.17 6.49 20.38
N ALA A 145 -3.78 7.48 19.57
CA ALA A 145 -2.82 7.35 18.48
C ALA A 145 -1.36 7.54 18.94
N GLY A 146 -1.11 7.66 20.25
CA GLY A 146 0.21 7.86 20.85
C GLY A 146 0.79 6.60 21.52
N SER A 147 -0.01 5.55 21.65
CA SER A 147 0.34 4.29 22.30
C SER A 147 1.69 3.69 21.88
N TYR A 148 2.37 3.03 22.82
CA TYR A 148 3.64 2.34 22.61
C TYR A 148 3.45 0.93 22.05
N ASN A 149 4.11 0.62 20.95
CA ASN A 149 4.13 -0.73 20.37
C ASN A 149 5.42 -1.46 20.76
N ALA A 150 5.31 -2.42 21.68
CA ALA A 150 6.45 -3.17 22.20
C ALA A 150 7.17 -4.03 21.14
N LEU A 151 6.46 -4.49 20.10
CA LEU A 151 7.08 -5.28 19.02
C LEU A 151 7.96 -4.41 18.11
N LEU A 152 7.58 -3.14 17.93
CA LEU A 152 8.36 -2.17 17.14
C LEU A 152 9.39 -1.41 17.97
N GLY A 153 9.29 -1.48 19.30
CA GLY A 153 10.11 -0.71 20.22
C GLY A 153 9.87 0.81 20.17
N LYS A 154 8.73 1.25 19.62
CA LYS A 154 8.42 2.67 19.36
C LYS A 154 6.95 2.99 19.63
N SER A 155 6.67 4.22 20.02
CA SER A 155 5.32 4.78 20.02
C SER A 155 4.86 5.17 18.62
N TYR A 156 3.55 5.18 18.40
CA TYR A 156 2.97 5.66 17.15
C TYR A 156 3.25 7.16 16.93
N GLY A 157 3.40 7.96 17.99
CA GLY A 157 3.86 9.35 17.92
C GLY A 157 5.29 9.50 17.37
N GLU A 158 6.21 8.61 17.78
CA GLU A 158 7.58 8.57 17.23
C GLU A 158 7.60 8.19 15.75
N ILE A 159 6.77 7.22 15.35
CA ILE A 159 6.62 6.81 13.95
C ILE A 159 6.03 7.96 13.13
N ALA A 160 4.97 8.61 13.63
CA ALA A 160 4.32 9.73 12.98
C ALA A 160 5.29 10.91 12.78
N ALA A 161 6.10 11.26 13.78
CA ALA A 161 7.09 12.32 13.67
C ALA A 161 8.18 12.02 12.61
N THR A 162 8.64 10.77 12.53
CA THR A 162 9.62 10.33 11.53
C THR A 162 9.03 10.36 10.12
N SER A 163 7.78 9.89 9.97
CA SER A 163 7.01 9.91 8.72
C SER A 163 6.79 11.36 8.24
N ARG A 164 6.28 12.22 9.13
CA ARG A 164 6.03 13.65 8.84
C ARG A 164 7.29 14.39 8.42
N SER A 165 8.43 14.05 9.01
CA SER A 165 9.74 14.65 8.69
C SER A 165 10.29 14.29 7.30
N GLN A 166 9.66 13.36 6.57
CA GLN A 166 10.00 13.11 5.17
C GLN A 166 9.46 14.20 4.23
N HIS A 167 8.47 15.00 4.64
CA HIS A 167 7.95 16.14 3.87
C HIS A 167 8.87 17.37 3.98
N LYS A 168 10.11 17.22 3.53
CA LYS A 168 11.20 18.20 3.71
C LYS A 168 10.93 19.49 2.96
N SER A 169 10.42 19.39 1.73
CA SER A 169 10.04 20.54 0.90
C SER A 169 8.91 21.39 1.50
N GLN A 170 8.19 20.85 2.50
CA GLN A 170 7.10 21.52 3.22
C GLN A 170 7.53 22.10 4.57
N GLY A 171 8.76 21.81 5.02
CA GLY A 171 9.20 22.23 6.35
C GLY A 171 8.41 21.55 7.47
N PHE A 172 7.84 20.37 7.23
CA PHE A 172 7.00 19.66 8.21
C PHE A 172 7.80 18.80 9.20
N GLY A 173 9.11 18.97 9.26
CA GLY A 173 9.96 18.32 10.27
C GLY A 173 9.40 18.53 11.67
N SER A 174 9.30 17.44 12.43
CA SER A 174 8.76 17.49 13.79
C SER A 174 9.58 16.60 14.72
N ALA A 175 9.85 17.10 15.93
CA ALA A 175 10.43 16.28 16.98
C ALA A 175 9.48 15.15 17.36
N ALA A 176 10.04 14.03 17.79
CA ALA A 176 9.24 12.90 18.27
C ALA A 176 8.52 13.25 19.58
N THR A 177 7.25 12.89 19.66
CA THR A 177 6.43 12.95 20.87
C THR A 177 6.18 11.55 21.41
N ARG A 178 6.05 11.44 22.74
CA ARG A 178 5.81 10.17 23.46
C ARG A 178 4.67 10.36 24.43
N GLY A 179 3.93 9.28 24.69
CA GLY A 179 2.75 9.30 25.55
C GLY A 179 1.46 9.39 24.73
N GLU A 180 0.36 9.58 25.43
CA GLU A 180 -0.99 9.61 24.85
C GLU A 180 -1.14 10.70 23.79
N ALA A 181 -1.79 10.36 22.68
CA ALA A 181 -2.20 11.31 21.66
C ALA A 181 -3.64 10.99 21.23
N ILE A 182 -4.59 11.62 21.92
CA ILE A 182 -6.01 11.38 21.70
C ILE A 182 -6.48 12.01 20.39
N GLU A 183 -7.03 11.17 19.52
CA GLU A 183 -7.73 11.52 18.29
C GLU A 183 -9.22 11.23 18.44
N TYR A 184 -10.06 12.05 17.80
CA TYR A 184 -11.51 11.88 17.79
C TYR A 184 -12.01 11.59 16.39
N LEU A 185 -12.91 10.62 16.27
CA LEU A 185 -13.55 10.24 15.01
C LEU A 185 -15.06 10.48 15.09
N GLU A 186 -15.53 11.43 14.29
CA GLU A 186 -16.95 11.77 14.17
C GLU A 186 -17.62 10.87 13.12
N PRO A 187 -18.68 10.12 13.47
CA PRO A 187 -19.40 9.30 12.49
C PRO A 187 -20.07 10.16 11.41
N LEU A 188 -19.85 9.82 10.14
CA LEU A 188 -20.50 10.50 9.01
C LEU A 188 -21.54 9.62 8.30
N LYS A 189 -21.19 8.36 7.99
CA LYS A 189 -22.05 7.40 7.28
C LYS A 189 -21.82 5.96 7.74
N GLY A 190 -22.80 5.11 7.45
CA GLY A 190 -22.75 3.66 7.67
C GLY A 190 -23.21 3.22 9.06
N GLU A 191 -22.88 1.98 9.41
CA GLU A 191 -23.25 1.39 10.68
C GLU A 191 -22.57 2.09 11.87
N LYS A 192 -23.35 2.43 12.89
CA LYS A 192 -22.85 3.08 14.11
C LYS A 192 -21.86 2.18 14.85
N ALA A 193 -20.84 2.81 15.43
CA ALA A 193 -19.93 2.24 16.41
C ALA A 193 -19.98 3.09 17.68
N GLN A 194 -19.76 2.49 18.85
CA GLN A 194 -19.84 3.20 20.14
C GLN A 194 -18.47 3.39 20.81
N LYS A 195 -17.62 2.37 20.80
CA LYS A 195 -16.33 2.37 21.51
C LYS A 195 -15.15 2.14 20.58
N ASP A 196 -15.30 1.25 19.60
CA ASP A 196 -14.22 0.88 18.69
C ASP A 196 -14.64 1.02 17.22
N LEU A 197 -13.75 1.63 16.42
CA LEU A 197 -14.02 1.91 15.00
C LEU A 197 -14.23 0.64 14.16
N LEU A 198 -13.78 -0.53 14.62
CA LEU A 198 -13.95 -1.85 14.00
C LEU A 198 -15.10 -2.67 14.61
N GLU A 199 -15.97 -2.07 15.43
CA GLU A 199 -17.11 -2.79 16.03
C GLU A 199 -17.95 -3.55 15.00
N GLY A 200 -18.21 -4.84 15.27
CA GLY A 200 -18.95 -5.72 14.39
C GLY A 200 -18.24 -6.06 13.06
N VAL A 201 -16.99 -5.67 12.87
CA VAL A 201 -16.15 -6.20 11.77
C VAL A 201 -15.56 -7.52 12.25
N ASP A 202 -15.73 -8.59 11.47
CA ASP A 202 -15.05 -9.86 11.76
C ASP A 202 -13.57 -9.75 11.38
N LEU A 203 -12.72 -9.60 12.38
CA LEU A 203 -11.27 -9.53 12.24
C LEU A 203 -10.60 -10.92 12.25
N SER A 204 -11.39 -11.99 12.40
CA SER A 204 -10.90 -13.36 12.44
C SER A 204 -10.84 -13.97 11.03
N TRP A 205 -10.30 -15.19 10.96
CA TRP A 205 -10.31 -15.99 9.74
C TRP A 205 -11.70 -16.50 9.35
N ASN A 206 -12.73 -16.34 10.18
CA ASN A 206 -14.10 -16.72 9.83
C ASN A 206 -14.70 -15.80 8.76
N ARG A 207 -14.14 -14.60 8.56
CA ARG A 207 -14.57 -13.66 7.51
C ARG A 207 -14.39 -14.22 6.11
N ILE A 208 -13.48 -15.18 5.94
CA ILE A 208 -13.18 -15.83 4.68
C ILE A 208 -13.81 -17.22 4.72
N LYS A 209 -14.61 -17.56 3.70
CA LYS A 209 -15.18 -18.91 3.58
C LYS A 209 -14.04 -19.94 3.57
N GLY A 210 -14.08 -20.89 4.51
CA GLY A 210 -13.01 -21.89 4.66
C GLY A 210 -11.74 -21.40 5.37
N GLY A 211 -11.76 -20.20 5.97
CA GLY A 211 -10.60 -19.63 6.65
C GLY A 211 -10.36 -20.19 8.06
N ALA A 212 -11.38 -20.73 8.76
CA ALA A 212 -11.22 -21.22 10.13
C ALA A 212 -10.05 -22.22 10.34
N PRO A 213 -9.81 -23.20 9.46
CA PRO A 213 -8.61 -24.06 9.54
C PRO A 213 -7.29 -23.29 9.37
N VAL A 214 -7.26 -22.28 8.50
CA VAL A 214 -6.09 -21.39 8.33
C VAL A 214 -5.81 -20.65 9.64
N GLY A 215 -6.86 -20.11 10.27
CA GLY A 215 -6.74 -19.42 11.55
C GLY A 215 -6.12 -20.27 12.66
N LYS A 216 -6.52 -21.55 12.76
CA LYS A 216 -5.91 -22.48 13.74
C LYS A 216 -4.40 -22.65 13.51
N LEU A 217 -3.98 -22.81 12.25
CA LEU A 217 -2.56 -22.96 11.89
C LEU A 217 -1.77 -21.67 12.15
N VAL A 218 -2.36 -20.51 11.88
CA VAL A 218 -1.75 -19.20 12.16
C VAL A 218 -1.57 -19.01 13.67
N SER A 219 -2.60 -19.28 14.49
CA SER A 219 -2.51 -19.19 15.94
C SER A 219 -1.44 -20.13 16.51
N GLN A 220 -1.31 -21.33 15.96
CA GLN A 220 -0.24 -22.26 16.32
C GLN A 220 1.14 -21.68 15.98
N ALA A 221 1.34 -21.18 14.75
CA ALA A 221 2.60 -20.58 14.32
C ALA A 221 3.00 -19.38 15.18
N ILE A 222 2.04 -18.54 15.59
CA ILE A 222 2.28 -17.42 16.51
C ILE A 222 2.70 -17.91 17.90
N LYS A 223 2.01 -18.93 18.44
CA LYS A 223 2.31 -19.49 19.77
C LYS A 223 3.69 -20.13 19.83
N GLU A 224 4.13 -20.75 18.74
CA GLU A 224 5.41 -21.45 18.62
C GLU A 224 6.54 -20.57 18.09
N PHE A 225 6.28 -19.28 17.83
CA PHE A 225 7.29 -18.37 17.28
C PHE A 225 8.42 -18.13 18.30
N ASP A 226 9.64 -18.44 17.88
CA ASP A 226 10.87 -18.17 18.63
C ASP A 226 11.66 -17.04 17.94
N PRO A 227 11.75 -15.85 18.55
CA PRO A 227 12.53 -14.74 18.00
C PRO A 227 14.02 -15.06 17.79
N ALA A 228 14.59 -15.99 18.57
CA ALA A 228 15.98 -16.43 18.44
C ALA A 228 16.16 -17.50 17.36
N ASN A 229 15.06 -18.16 16.94
CA ASN A 229 15.04 -19.13 15.85
C ASN A 229 13.77 -19.00 14.97
N PRO A 230 13.63 -17.92 14.18
CA PRO A 230 12.46 -17.71 13.33
C PRO A 230 12.23 -18.84 12.31
N ALA A 231 13.31 -19.54 11.90
CA ALA A 231 13.26 -20.64 10.95
C ALA A 231 12.40 -21.82 11.46
N ALA A 232 12.23 -21.98 12.78
CA ALA A 232 11.34 -22.98 13.37
C ALA A 232 9.88 -22.80 12.91
N SER A 233 9.45 -21.58 12.61
CA SER A 233 8.08 -21.30 12.15
C SER A 233 7.85 -21.68 10.69
N VAL A 234 8.89 -21.93 9.88
CA VAL A 234 8.74 -22.18 8.44
C VAL A 234 7.84 -23.39 8.17
N ALA A 235 8.00 -24.49 8.90
CA ALA A 235 7.16 -25.67 8.72
C ALA A 235 5.68 -25.38 9.00
N GLY A 236 5.37 -24.58 10.03
CA GLY A 236 4.01 -24.13 10.33
C GLY A 236 3.46 -23.20 9.25
N LEU A 237 4.25 -22.23 8.79
CA LEU A 237 3.87 -21.30 7.72
C LEU A 237 3.64 -22.01 6.38
N LEU A 238 4.37 -23.09 6.09
CA LEU A 238 4.12 -23.92 4.90
C LEU A 238 2.76 -24.62 4.95
N LYS A 239 2.31 -25.07 6.14
CA LYS A 239 0.95 -25.60 6.33
C LYS A 239 -0.10 -24.50 6.16
N VAL A 240 0.15 -23.30 6.69
CA VAL A 240 -0.73 -22.13 6.48
C VAL A 240 -0.88 -21.85 4.99
N ARG A 241 0.24 -21.80 4.26
CA ARG A 241 0.26 -21.62 2.80
C ARG A 241 -0.58 -22.69 2.08
N GLU A 242 -0.40 -23.96 2.42
CA GLU A 242 -1.16 -25.05 1.81
C GLU A 242 -2.67 -24.92 2.09
N ALA A 243 -3.05 -24.59 3.31
CA ALA A 243 -4.44 -24.37 3.69
C ALA A 243 -5.04 -23.17 2.92
N LEU A 244 -4.28 -22.08 2.74
CA LEU A 244 -4.69 -20.94 1.92
C LEU A 244 -4.88 -21.30 0.46
N LEU A 245 -4.01 -22.13 -0.13
CA LEU A 245 -4.16 -22.58 -1.52
C LEU A 245 -5.48 -23.34 -1.71
N LYS A 246 -5.86 -24.16 -0.72
CA LYS A 246 -7.10 -24.95 -0.71
C LYS A 246 -8.36 -24.14 -0.39
N ALA A 247 -8.23 -22.99 0.26
CA ALA A 247 -9.37 -22.13 0.57
C ALA A 247 -10.05 -21.63 -0.72
N PRO A 248 -11.40 -21.50 -0.73
CA PRO A 248 -12.11 -20.83 -1.82
C PRO A 248 -11.52 -19.45 -2.12
N ASP A 249 -11.55 -19.06 -3.39
CA ASP A 249 -11.18 -17.71 -3.79
C ASP A 249 -12.31 -16.74 -3.42
N ASP A 250 -11.99 -15.72 -2.63
CA ASP A 250 -12.89 -14.63 -2.26
C ASP A 250 -12.64 -13.36 -3.11
N GLY A 251 -11.72 -13.45 -4.08
CA GLY A 251 -11.36 -12.38 -5.00
C GLY A 251 -10.41 -11.33 -4.40
N PHE A 252 -10.05 -11.42 -3.12
CA PHE A 252 -9.16 -10.44 -2.49
C PHE A 252 -8.30 -11.00 -1.35
N TRP A 253 -8.90 -11.42 -0.24
CA TRP A 253 -8.17 -11.73 0.99
C TRP A 253 -7.28 -12.96 0.85
N LYS A 254 -7.71 -14.00 0.13
CA LYS A 254 -6.89 -15.18 -0.16
C LYS A 254 -5.56 -14.76 -0.78
N LYS A 255 -5.59 -13.93 -1.84
CA LYS A 255 -4.38 -13.47 -2.54
C LYS A 255 -3.51 -12.60 -1.62
N GLU A 256 -4.10 -11.59 -0.97
CA GLU A 256 -3.36 -10.69 -0.07
C GLU A 256 -2.69 -11.48 1.08
N LYS A 257 -3.38 -12.47 1.66
CA LYS A 257 -2.82 -13.30 2.74
C LYS A 257 -1.80 -14.32 2.25
N GLN A 258 -1.92 -14.82 1.02
CA GLN A 258 -0.87 -15.65 0.42
C GLN A 258 0.44 -14.87 0.27
N GLU A 259 0.37 -13.64 -0.26
CA GLU A 259 1.54 -12.76 -0.40
C GLU A 259 2.21 -12.48 0.96
N GLN A 260 1.41 -12.17 1.99
CA GLN A 260 1.91 -11.97 3.36
C GLN A 260 2.57 -13.22 3.94
N VAL A 261 2.01 -14.41 3.71
CA VAL A 261 2.61 -15.68 4.17
C VAL A 261 3.92 -15.97 3.46
N GLU A 262 4.04 -15.72 2.16
CA GLU A 262 5.31 -15.85 1.43
C GLU A 262 6.39 -14.91 1.97
N GLN A 263 6.02 -13.66 2.29
CA GLN A 263 6.93 -12.70 2.93
C GLN A 263 7.40 -13.20 4.31
N LEU A 264 6.47 -13.73 5.13
CA LEU A 264 6.82 -14.31 6.44
C LEU A 264 7.74 -15.52 6.31
N ILE A 265 7.51 -16.40 5.33
CA ILE A 265 8.39 -17.55 5.05
C ILE A 265 9.80 -17.05 4.68
N LYS A 266 9.90 -16.08 3.76
CA LYS A 266 11.19 -15.48 3.36
C LYS A 266 11.92 -14.88 4.57
N ALA A 267 11.22 -14.13 5.40
CA ALA A 267 11.78 -13.51 6.61
C ALA A 267 12.26 -14.58 7.61
N CYS A 268 11.44 -15.60 7.89
CA CYS A 268 11.76 -16.67 8.83
C CYS A 268 12.94 -17.54 8.36
N LEU A 269 13.12 -17.70 7.04
CA LEU A 269 14.29 -18.37 6.47
C LEU A 269 15.59 -17.55 6.60
N GLY A 270 15.50 -16.28 6.97
CA GLY A 270 16.63 -15.34 6.83
C GLY A 270 17.10 -15.22 5.38
N LEU A 271 16.21 -15.50 4.43
CA LEU A 271 16.49 -15.56 3.01
C LEU A 271 16.65 -14.13 2.47
N TYR A 272 17.86 -13.80 2.06
CA TYR A 272 18.16 -12.51 1.44
C TYR A 272 18.40 -12.70 -0.06
N LEU A 273 17.78 -11.80 -0.82
CA LEU A 273 17.79 -11.79 -2.27
C LEU A 273 17.91 -10.34 -2.68
N GLU A 274 18.91 -10.02 -3.49
CA GLU A 274 19.14 -8.67 -4.00
C GLU A 274 19.57 -8.74 -5.46
N ALA A 275 19.08 -7.79 -6.26
CA ALA A 275 19.51 -7.59 -7.63
C ALA A 275 20.14 -6.21 -7.75
N THR A 276 21.42 -6.16 -8.13
CA THR A 276 22.18 -4.94 -8.30
C THR A 276 22.58 -4.73 -9.76
N ALA A 277 22.41 -3.52 -10.26
CA ALA A 277 22.94 -3.09 -11.55
C ALA A 277 24.20 -2.24 -11.33
N ALA A 278 25.14 -2.28 -12.27
CA ALA A 278 26.35 -1.46 -12.20
C ALA A 278 26.07 0.03 -12.40
N GLU A 279 25.00 0.36 -13.12
CA GLU A 279 24.60 1.73 -13.42
C GLU A 279 23.16 2.00 -12.99
N ALA A 280 22.90 3.23 -12.55
CA ALA A 280 21.58 3.66 -12.05
C ALA A 280 20.57 3.91 -13.18
N THR A 281 21.03 4.18 -14.40
CA THR A 281 20.19 4.43 -15.58
C THR A 281 20.79 3.76 -16.82
N THR A 282 19.97 3.60 -17.86
CA THR A 282 20.38 3.03 -19.14
C THR A 282 19.48 3.57 -20.26
N SER A 283 19.89 3.41 -21.51
CA SER A 283 19.15 3.87 -22.69
C SER A 283 18.57 2.70 -23.49
N PRO A 284 17.48 2.90 -24.25
CA PRO A 284 16.97 1.90 -25.18
C PRO A 284 18.07 1.32 -26.09
N GLY A 285 18.05 0.00 -26.28
CA GLY A 285 19.05 -0.71 -27.09
C GLY A 285 20.38 -1.01 -26.39
N GLN A 286 20.65 -0.45 -25.20
CA GLN A 286 21.91 -0.67 -24.49
C GLN A 286 21.92 -2.00 -23.72
N PRO A 287 23.09 -2.66 -23.60
CA PRO A 287 23.23 -3.83 -22.75
C PRO A 287 23.26 -3.43 -21.27
N VAL A 288 22.59 -4.22 -20.43
CA VAL A 288 22.61 -4.08 -18.97
C VAL A 288 23.06 -5.40 -18.35
N THR A 289 23.87 -5.29 -17.31
CA THR A 289 24.27 -6.42 -16.47
C THR A 289 23.68 -6.24 -15.08
N VAL A 290 22.95 -7.25 -14.62
CA VAL A 290 22.40 -7.33 -13.26
C VAL A 290 23.05 -8.51 -12.54
N THR A 291 23.57 -8.26 -11.35
CA THR A 291 24.03 -9.32 -10.44
C THR A 291 22.93 -9.61 -9.45
N VAL A 292 22.45 -10.85 -9.43
CA VAL A 292 21.52 -11.34 -8.42
C VAL A 292 22.31 -12.11 -7.38
N GLU A 293 22.18 -11.73 -6.13
CA GLU A 293 22.71 -12.48 -5.00
C GLU A 293 21.61 -13.11 -4.16
N ALA A 294 21.89 -14.30 -3.65
CA ALA A 294 21.00 -15.08 -2.82
C ALA A 294 21.77 -15.75 -1.69
N ILE A 295 21.23 -15.70 -0.49
CA ILE A 295 21.79 -16.38 0.69
C ILE A 295 20.66 -16.89 1.58
N ASN A 296 20.72 -18.17 1.95
CA ASN A 296 19.86 -18.77 2.96
C ASN A 296 20.61 -18.77 4.29
N ARG A 297 20.06 -18.14 5.33
CA ARG A 297 20.71 -18.08 6.66
C ARG A 297 20.08 -19.04 7.67
N SER A 298 19.17 -19.89 7.23
CA SER A 298 18.54 -20.92 8.04
C SER A 298 19.03 -22.32 7.69
N ALA A 299 18.89 -23.25 8.63
CA ALA A 299 19.13 -24.67 8.38
C ALA A 299 18.04 -25.35 7.54
N VAL A 300 16.94 -24.65 7.24
CA VAL A 300 15.86 -25.19 6.40
C VAL A 300 16.38 -25.29 4.96
N PRO A 301 16.25 -26.46 4.29
CA PRO A 301 16.71 -26.61 2.92
C PRO A 301 15.94 -25.71 1.95
N VAL A 302 16.68 -24.90 1.19
CA VAL A 302 16.15 -24.00 0.15
C VAL A 302 16.86 -24.27 -1.17
N THR A 303 16.11 -24.36 -2.25
CA THR A 303 16.66 -24.46 -3.61
C THR A 303 16.32 -23.21 -4.41
N TRP A 304 17.33 -22.58 -4.97
CA TRP A 304 17.19 -21.52 -5.96
C TRP A 304 16.92 -22.15 -7.32
N VAL A 305 15.65 -22.21 -7.70
CA VAL A 305 15.20 -22.90 -8.92
C VAL A 305 15.57 -22.08 -10.16
N GLY A 306 15.42 -20.77 -10.09
CA GLY A 306 15.81 -19.88 -11.18
C GLY A 306 15.65 -18.40 -10.86
N THR A 307 16.16 -17.58 -11.77
CA THR A 307 16.09 -16.13 -11.72
C THR A 307 15.76 -15.59 -13.10
N GLY A 308 15.15 -14.42 -13.19
CA GLY A 308 14.78 -13.84 -14.47
C GLY A 308 14.37 -12.38 -14.38
N LEU A 309 14.26 -11.78 -15.55
CA LEU A 309 13.78 -10.43 -15.76
C LEU A 309 12.40 -10.53 -16.40
N ILE A 310 11.36 -10.37 -15.58
CA ILE A 310 9.96 -10.55 -16.00
C ILE A 310 9.64 -9.62 -17.17
N ALA A 311 10.06 -8.36 -17.06
CA ALA A 311 9.84 -7.33 -18.08
C ALA A 311 10.47 -7.66 -19.45
N TYR A 312 11.45 -8.56 -19.49
CA TYR A 312 12.17 -8.94 -20.71
C TYR A 312 11.91 -10.39 -21.13
N GLN A 313 11.01 -11.10 -20.44
CA GLN A 313 10.70 -12.52 -20.67
C GLN A 313 11.96 -13.40 -20.74
N ARG A 314 13.01 -13.04 -19.97
CA ARG A 314 14.25 -13.82 -19.88
C ARG A 314 14.32 -14.46 -18.53
N ASP A 315 14.49 -15.78 -18.50
CA ASP A 315 14.78 -16.52 -17.29
C ASP A 315 16.05 -17.36 -17.44
N THR A 316 16.54 -17.83 -16.30
CA THR A 316 17.67 -18.73 -16.18
C THR A 316 17.31 -19.75 -15.12
N THR A 317 17.30 -21.02 -15.53
CA THR A 317 17.14 -22.14 -14.60
C THR A 317 18.48 -22.40 -13.93
N LEU A 318 18.47 -22.52 -12.60
CA LEU A 318 19.67 -22.74 -11.78
C LEU A 318 19.63 -24.09 -11.08
N ASN A 319 18.49 -24.43 -10.45
CA ASN A 319 18.33 -25.60 -9.57
C ASN A 319 19.47 -25.74 -8.54
N LYS A 320 19.92 -24.62 -7.97
CA LYS A 320 21.06 -24.57 -7.06
C LYS A 320 20.60 -24.67 -5.60
N PRO A 321 21.01 -25.69 -4.82
CA PRO A 321 20.81 -25.69 -3.38
C PRO A 321 21.53 -24.49 -2.73
N LEU A 322 20.83 -23.77 -1.85
CA LEU A 322 21.42 -22.71 -1.05
C LEU A 322 21.93 -23.29 0.27
N VAL A 323 23.23 -23.58 0.32
CA VAL A 323 23.92 -24.00 1.54
C VAL A 323 23.82 -22.89 2.58
N VAL A 324 23.68 -23.29 3.85
CA VAL A 324 23.50 -22.37 4.98
C VAL A 324 24.63 -21.36 5.03
N ASN A 325 24.26 -20.09 5.00
CA ASN A 325 25.14 -18.93 5.09
C ASN A 325 26.20 -18.83 3.97
N GLU A 326 25.98 -19.49 2.84
CA GLU A 326 26.83 -19.36 1.65
C GLU A 326 26.24 -18.35 0.66
N LEU A 327 26.99 -17.29 0.34
CA LEU A 327 26.55 -16.29 -0.63
C LEU A 327 26.67 -16.82 -2.06
N ASN A 328 25.54 -16.82 -2.77
CA ASN A 328 25.45 -17.25 -4.14
C ASN A 328 25.21 -16.05 -5.05
N ARG A 329 25.89 -15.98 -6.21
CA ARG A 329 25.76 -14.90 -7.18
C ARG A 329 25.54 -15.43 -8.58
N VAL A 330 24.62 -14.80 -9.32
CA VAL A 330 24.36 -15.06 -10.73
C VAL A 330 24.35 -13.73 -11.47
N ARG A 331 25.11 -13.64 -12.56
CA ARG A 331 25.12 -12.47 -13.43
C ARG A 331 24.19 -12.70 -14.62
N LEU A 332 23.24 -11.80 -14.81
CA LEU A 332 22.32 -11.77 -15.93
C LEU A 332 22.70 -10.61 -16.85
N ARG A 333 22.93 -10.90 -18.13
CA ARG A 333 23.15 -9.89 -19.15
C ARG A 333 21.99 -9.89 -20.13
N PHE A 334 21.45 -8.72 -20.42
CA PHE A 334 20.38 -8.54 -21.37
C PHE A 334 20.54 -7.24 -22.13
N GLN A 335 19.81 -7.12 -23.22
CA GLN A 335 19.73 -5.90 -24.00
C GLN A 335 18.38 -5.27 -23.76
N VAL A 336 18.39 -3.99 -23.38
CA VAL A 336 17.17 -3.20 -23.24
C VAL A 336 16.53 -3.06 -24.61
N SER A 337 15.22 -3.28 -24.71
CA SER A 337 14.51 -3.13 -25.97
C SER A 337 14.71 -1.71 -26.52
N SER A 338 14.96 -1.59 -27.83
CA SER A 338 15.00 -0.28 -28.48
C SER A 338 13.65 0.43 -28.48
N GLN A 339 12.57 -0.30 -28.21
CA GLN A 339 11.20 0.21 -28.15
C GLN A 339 10.74 0.53 -26.71
N VAL A 340 11.60 0.37 -25.71
CA VAL A 340 11.21 0.69 -24.33
C VAL A 340 11.03 2.20 -24.19
N GLU A 341 9.92 2.61 -23.58
CA GLU A 341 9.69 4.01 -23.24
C GLU A 341 10.60 4.44 -22.07
N ALA A 342 10.90 5.73 -22.00
CA ALA A 342 11.58 6.31 -20.85
C ALA A 342 10.78 6.08 -19.56
N SER A 343 11.47 5.72 -18.49
CA SER A 343 10.85 5.63 -17.17
C SER A 343 10.61 7.04 -16.64
N GLN A 344 9.34 7.46 -16.64
CA GLN A 344 8.90 8.75 -16.12
C GLN A 344 7.55 8.60 -15.40
N PRO A 345 7.20 9.53 -14.50
CA PRO A 345 5.90 9.54 -13.83
C PRO A 345 4.75 9.41 -14.84
N TYR A 346 3.86 8.46 -14.60
CA TYR A 346 2.85 8.11 -15.60
C TYR A 346 1.86 9.25 -15.88
N TRP A 347 1.58 10.07 -14.86
CA TRP A 347 0.69 11.23 -14.94
C TRP A 347 1.29 12.43 -15.67
N LEU A 348 2.58 12.38 -16.03
CA LEU A 348 3.29 13.40 -16.83
C LEU A 348 3.55 12.94 -18.27
N ARG A 349 3.08 11.75 -18.65
CA ARG A 349 3.24 11.23 -20.03
C ARG A 349 2.37 11.97 -21.05
N LEU A 350 1.21 12.45 -20.61
CA LEU A 350 0.25 13.16 -21.44
C LEU A 350 -0.03 14.53 -20.81
N PRO A 351 -0.27 15.56 -21.63
CA PRO A 351 -0.72 16.86 -21.13
C PRO A 351 -2.01 16.71 -20.31
N GLY A 352 -2.07 17.38 -19.15
CA GLY A 352 -3.27 17.51 -18.31
C GLY A 352 -4.01 18.82 -18.56
N THR A 353 -5.04 19.06 -17.76
CA THR A 353 -5.67 20.38 -17.59
C THR A 353 -5.10 21.07 -16.35
N VAL A 354 -5.59 22.28 -16.04
CA VAL A 354 -5.24 22.98 -14.78
C VAL A 354 -5.56 22.10 -13.56
N GLY A 355 -6.71 21.42 -13.57
CA GLY A 355 -7.20 20.65 -12.44
C GLY A 355 -6.97 19.16 -12.50
N MET A 356 -6.59 18.59 -13.65
CA MET A 356 -6.58 17.13 -13.84
C MET A 356 -5.33 16.67 -14.60
N TYR A 357 -4.66 15.65 -14.09
CA TYR A 357 -3.71 14.87 -14.87
C TYR A 357 -4.44 13.92 -15.83
N THR A 358 -3.87 13.68 -17.00
CA THR A 358 -4.37 12.69 -17.94
C THR A 358 -3.73 11.34 -17.63
N VAL A 359 -4.52 10.36 -17.22
CA VAL A 359 -4.07 8.99 -16.97
C VAL A 359 -4.26 8.14 -18.23
N PRO A 360 -3.20 7.58 -18.83
CA PRO A 360 -3.35 6.71 -19.98
C PRO A 360 -4.20 5.48 -19.68
N GLU A 361 -5.13 5.12 -20.57
CA GLU A 361 -6.09 4.01 -20.38
C GLU A 361 -5.41 2.68 -20.02
N LYS A 362 -4.25 2.39 -20.60
CA LYS A 362 -3.50 1.15 -20.36
C LYS A 362 -3.01 0.99 -18.91
N LEU A 363 -2.85 2.07 -18.15
CA LEU A 363 -2.37 2.03 -16.77
C LEU A 363 -3.49 1.70 -15.77
N LEU A 364 -4.72 2.11 -16.08
CA LEU A 364 -5.90 1.74 -15.29
C LEU A 364 -6.07 0.21 -15.23
N VAL A 365 -5.65 -0.50 -16.29
CA VAL A 365 -5.63 -1.97 -16.35
C VAL A 365 -4.45 -2.55 -15.54
N ALA A 366 -3.27 -1.93 -15.58
CA ALA A 366 -2.07 -2.46 -14.93
C ALA A 366 -2.08 -2.29 -13.38
N GLU A 367 -2.69 -1.23 -12.86
CA GLU A 367 -2.88 -1.05 -11.42
C GLU A 367 -3.83 -2.09 -10.81
N SER A 368 -4.72 -2.70 -11.62
CA SER A 368 -5.59 -3.81 -11.19
C SER A 368 -4.81 -5.09 -10.85
N SER A 369 -3.57 -5.20 -11.33
CA SER A 369 -2.70 -6.37 -11.15
C SER A 369 -1.48 -6.08 -10.25
N SER A 370 -1.68 -5.55 -9.04
CA SER A 370 -0.76 -5.54 -7.87
C SER A 370 0.76 -5.22 -8.01
N THR A 371 1.30 -4.99 -9.20
CA THR A 371 2.75 -4.89 -9.49
C THR A 371 2.93 -4.25 -10.85
N ALA A 372 2.71 -2.95 -10.99
CA ALA A 372 3.14 -2.25 -12.19
C ALA A 372 3.33 -0.77 -11.88
N LEU A 373 4.60 -0.39 -11.71
CA LEU A 373 5.25 0.79 -12.29
C LEU A 373 6.46 1.09 -11.43
N LEU A 374 7.62 0.61 -11.89
CA LEU A 374 8.96 1.21 -11.81
C LEU A 374 9.99 0.09 -12.07
N GLY A 375 10.71 0.17 -13.21
CA GLY A 375 11.91 -0.63 -13.49
C GLY A 375 11.70 -2.12 -13.84
N PRO A 376 12.78 -2.83 -14.25
CA PRO A 376 12.73 -4.26 -14.51
C PRO A 376 12.37 -5.01 -13.23
N VAL A 377 11.12 -5.46 -13.14
CA VAL A 377 10.72 -6.40 -12.08
C VAL A 377 11.51 -7.68 -12.30
N THR A 378 12.42 -7.99 -11.38
CA THR A 378 13.12 -9.29 -11.36
C THR A 378 12.18 -10.30 -10.71
N GLY A 379 11.99 -11.43 -11.39
CA GLY A 379 11.18 -12.54 -10.90
C GLY A 379 12.10 -13.66 -10.46
N GLN A 380 11.96 -14.11 -9.22
CA GLN A 380 12.76 -15.21 -8.69
C GLN A 380 11.86 -16.41 -8.39
N ARG A 381 12.34 -17.63 -8.64
CA ARG A 381 11.62 -18.86 -8.28
C ARG A 381 12.41 -19.60 -7.22
N ILE A 382 11.85 -19.70 -6.02
CA ILE A 382 12.47 -20.35 -4.86
C ILE A 382 11.47 -21.29 -4.24
N VAL A 383 11.91 -22.48 -3.84
CA VAL A 383 11.04 -23.49 -3.25
C VAL A 383 11.71 -24.07 -2.01
N PRO A 384 11.05 -24.04 -0.84
CA PRO A 384 11.46 -24.84 0.30
C PRO A 384 11.13 -26.32 0.04
N ALA A 385 11.94 -27.24 0.55
CA ALA A 385 11.74 -28.67 0.33
C ALA A 385 10.28 -29.11 0.64
N GLY A 386 9.61 -29.73 -0.33
CA GLY A 386 8.21 -30.19 -0.22
C GLY A 386 7.11 -29.23 -0.71
N GLY A 387 7.45 -28.03 -1.19
CA GLY A 387 6.47 -27.06 -1.72
C GLY A 387 6.28 -27.09 -3.26
N LYS A 388 5.13 -26.60 -3.75
CA LYS A 388 4.96 -26.24 -5.18
C LYS A 388 5.77 -24.97 -5.51
N LYS A 389 6.14 -24.78 -6.79
CA LYS A 389 6.91 -23.63 -7.31
C LYS A 389 6.26 -22.30 -6.92
N SER A 390 6.95 -21.41 -6.19
CA SER A 390 6.53 -20.02 -5.99
C SER A 390 7.41 -19.04 -6.76
N LEU A 391 6.78 -17.99 -7.29
CA LEU A 391 7.43 -16.83 -7.90
C LEU A 391 7.44 -15.71 -6.84
N LEU A 392 8.63 -15.24 -6.48
CA LEU A 392 8.82 -14.08 -5.61
C LEU A 392 9.25 -12.89 -6.47
N PRO A 393 8.50 -11.79 -6.49
CA PRO A 393 9.00 -10.53 -7.03
C PRO A 393 10.08 -9.96 -6.11
N CYS A 394 11.10 -9.35 -6.69
CA CYS A 394 12.12 -8.58 -5.97
C CYS A 394 11.79 -7.10 -5.96
#